data_AF-A0A2M7F8T5-F1
#
_entry.id   AF-A0A2M7F8T5-F1
#
_cell.length_a   1.000
_cell.length_b   1.000
_cell.length_c   1.000
_cell.angle_alpha   90.00
_cell.angle_beta   90.00
_cell.angle_gamma   90.00
#
_symmetry.space_group_name_H-M   'P 1'
#
loop_
_entity.id
_entity.type
_entity.pdbx_description
1 polymer ?
#
loop_
_entity_poly.entity_id
_entity_poly.type
_entity_poly.pdbx_seq_one_letter_code
_entity_poly.pdbx_strand_id
1 'polypeptide(L)'
;REDLYSGPSMENAPDLIVSYTEGYRASWDSVMGGVSADLIEDNLKAWSGDHSMHPDHIPGVFLCNRKMVSHKIRLMDLTPTVLKVFGVPVPIEMDGRPAVFETEK
;
A
#
# COMPACT_ATOMS: atom_id res chain seq x y z
N ARG A 1 -1.05 7.04 -16.95
CA ARG A 1 -1.94 6.02 -16.35
C ARG A 1 -1.65 4.64 -16.93
N GLU A 2 -1.57 4.55 -18.24
CA GLU A 2 -1.40 3.34 -19.07
C GLU A 2 -0.05 2.64 -18.88
N ASP A 3 0.99 3.38 -18.45
CA ASP A 3 2.33 2.82 -18.19
C ASP A 3 2.45 2.15 -16.81
N LEU A 4 1.51 2.39 -15.89
CA LEU A 4 1.60 1.96 -14.48
C LEU A 4 0.50 0.97 -14.08
N TYR A 5 -0.71 1.16 -14.60
CA TYR A 5 -1.86 0.34 -14.29
C TYR A 5 -2.21 -0.56 -15.47
N SER A 6 -2.83 -1.70 -15.19
CA SER A 6 -3.37 -2.60 -16.21
C SER A 6 -4.61 -3.33 -15.70
N GLY A 7 -5.34 -3.99 -16.60
CA GLY A 7 -6.48 -4.84 -16.24
C GLY A 7 -7.85 -4.21 -16.46
N PRO A 8 -8.93 -4.90 -16.05
CA PRO A 8 -10.31 -4.54 -16.41
C PRO A 8 -10.81 -3.25 -15.75
N SER A 9 -10.15 -2.77 -14.69
CA SER A 9 -10.55 -1.56 -13.96
C SER A 9 -9.78 -0.30 -14.37
N MET A 10 -9.07 -0.34 -15.51
CA MET A 10 -8.27 0.79 -16.01
C MET A 10 -9.05 2.09 -16.18
N GLU A 11 -10.33 2.01 -16.54
CA GLU A 11 -11.18 3.20 -16.69
C GLU A 11 -11.38 3.96 -15.36
N ASN A 12 -11.24 3.27 -14.22
CA ASN A 12 -11.36 3.86 -12.89
C ASN A 12 -9.98 4.23 -12.29
N ALA A 13 -8.88 3.96 -12.99
CA ALA A 13 -7.55 4.27 -12.49
C ALA A 13 -7.32 5.79 -12.51
N PRO A 14 -6.71 6.37 -11.46
CA PRO A 14 -6.44 7.80 -11.41
C PRO A 14 -5.37 8.20 -12.44
N ASP A 15 -5.50 9.41 -12.98
CA ASP A 15 -4.46 9.99 -13.84
C ASP A 15 -3.21 10.35 -13.03
N LEU A 16 -3.40 10.79 -11.79
CA LEU A 16 -2.36 11.18 -10.84
C LEU A 16 -2.75 10.79 -9.42
N ILE A 17 -1.79 10.31 -8.65
CA ILE A 17 -1.88 10.21 -7.20
C ILE A 17 -0.89 11.20 -6.61
N VAL A 18 -1.42 12.21 -5.90
CA VAL A 18 -0.58 13.16 -5.18
C VAL A 18 -0.25 12.58 -3.80
N SER A 19 1.02 12.66 -3.44
CA SER A 19 1.56 12.13 -2.19
C SER A 19 2.33 13.22 -1.45
N TYR A 20 2.51 13.05 -0.15
CA TYR A 20 3.23 13.99 0.70
C TYR A 20 4.59 13.42 1.11
N THR A 21 5.57 14.31 1.32
CA THR A 21 6.84 13.94 1.94
C THR A 21 6.71 13.90 3.47
N GLU A 22 7.68 13.31 4.14
CA GLU A 22 7.69 13.20 5.60
C GLU A 22 7.52 14.58 6.26
N GLY A 23 6.64 14.66 7.26
CA GLY A 23 6.30 15.91 7.96
C GLY A 23 5.17 16.73 7.33
N TYR A 24 4.68 16.35 6.15
CA TYR A 24 3.57 17.03 5.46
C TYR A 24 2.36 16.13 5.28
N ARG A 25 1.17 16.74 5.22
CA ARG A 25 -0.10 16.07 4.95
C ARG A 25 -1.15 17.03 4.39
N ALA A 26 -2.26 16.49 3.92
CA ALA A 26 -3.46 17.29 3.64
C ALA A 26 -3.93 18.02 4.91
N SER A 27 -4.30 19.29 4.77
CA SER A 27 -4.83 20.10 5.87
C SER A 27 -6.19 19.57 6.34
N TRP A 28 -6.57 19.93 7.57
CA TRP A 28 -7.89 19.60 8.10
C TRP A 28 -9.03 20.28 7.34
N ASP A 29 -8.80 21.51 6.88
CA ASP A 29 -9.79 22.25 6.12
C ASP A 29 -10.01 21.60 4.74
N SER A 30 -8.94 21.22 4.04
CA SER A 30 -9.04 20.60 2.72
C SER A 30 -9.73 19.26 2.71
N VAL A 31 -9.55 18.42 3.73
CA VAL A 31 -10.26 17.13 3.81
C VAL A 31 -11.78 17.30 4.05
N MET A 32 -12.22 18.46 4.54
CA MET A 32 -13.62 18.83 4.69
C MET A 32 -14.20 19.55 3.46
N GLY A 33 -13.40 19.70 2.40
CA GLY A 33 -13.77 20.43 1.17
C GLY A 33 -13.47 21.93 1.22
N GLY A 34 -12.78 22.40 2.25
CA GLY A 34 -12.32 23.78 2.37
C GLY A 34 -11.14 24.08 1.45
N VAL A 35 -10.97 25.36 1.10
CA VAL A 35 -9.85 25.87 0.33
C VAL A 35 -9.21 26.99 1.12
N SER A 36 -8.11 26.69 1.80
CA SER A 36 -7.37 27.67 2.60
C SER A 36 -6.68 28.70 1.70
N ALA A 37 -6.54 29.93 2.22
CA ALA A 37 -5.69 30.96 1.61
C ALA A 37 -4.20 30.70 1.85
N ASP A 38 -3.87 29.98 2.93
CA ASP A 38 -2.50 29.62 3.29
C ASP A 38 -2.12 28.28 2.65
N LEU A 39 -0.91 28.21 2.09
CA LEU A 39 -0.40 27.00 1.44
C LEU A 39 0.07 25.93 2.44
N ILE A 40 0.56 26.34 3.60
CA ILE A 40 1.11 25.49 4.66
C ILE A 40 0.68 26.06 6.01
N GLU A 41 0.28 25.19 6.92
CA GLU A 41 -0.10 25.53 8.30
C GLU A 41 0.47 24.50 9.28
N ASP A 42 0.69 24.92 10.53
CA ASP A 42 1.10 24.01 11.59
C ASP A 42 -0.08 23.17 12.07
N ASN A 43 0.08 21.84 12.08
CA ASN A 43 -0.91 20.95 12.68
C ASN A 43 -0.70 20.85 14.20
N LEU A 44 -1.33 21.76 14.94
CA LEU A 44 -1.30 21.80 16.41
C LEU A 44 -2.35 20.87 17.08
N LYS A 45 -3.03 20.01 16.30
CA LYS A 45 -4.04 19.08 16.83
C LYS A 45 -3.36 17.83 17.39
N ALA A 46 -4.04 17.16 18.32
CA ALA A 46 -3.58 15.89 18.89
C ALA A 46 -3.43 14.78 17.82
N TRP A 47 -4.20 14.86 16.73
CA TRP A 47 -4.04 13.99 15.58
C TRP A 47 -3.02 14.60 14.61
N SER A 48 -1.75 14.27 14.82
CA SER A 48 -0.63 14.78 14.02
C SER A 48 0.02 13.74 13.10
N GLY A 49 -0.32 12.46 13.26
CA GLY A 49 0.19 11.38 12.41
C GLY A 49 -0.55 11.27 11.08
N ASP A 50 0.20 10.92 10.03
CA ASP A 50 -0.33 10.56 8.71
C ASP A 50 0.46 9.40 8.11
N HIS A 51 -0.13 8.75 7.12
CA HIS A 51 0.43 7.65 6.35
C HIS A 51 0.02 7.71 4.87
N SER A 52 -0.55 8.83 4.41
CA SER A 52 -0.96 9.05 3.02
C SER A 52 0.23 9.51 2.17
N MET A 53 1.32 8.74 2.23
CA MET A 53 2.61 9.04 1.61
C MET A 53 3.11 7.87 0.76
N HIS A 54 4.24 8.04 0.07
CA HIS A 54 4.81 6.98 -0.75
C HIS A 54 5.11 5.74 0.11
N PRO A 55 4.80 4.50 -0.34
CA PRO A 55 4.95 3.28 0.47
C PRO A 55 6.36 3.07 1.06
N ASP A 56 7.40 3.57 0.37
CA ASP A 56 8.79 3.47 0.86
C ASP A 56 9.04 4.26 2.16
N HIS A 57 8.20 5.26 2.48
CA HIS A 57 8.30 6.03 3.73
C HIS A 57 7.52 5.40 4.89
N ILE A 58 6.64 4.43 4.60
CA ILE A 58 5.75 3.79 5.59
C ILE A 58 5.85 2.25 5.49
N PRO A 59 7.04 1.66 5.75
CA PRO A 59 7.23 0.23 5.62
C PRO A 59 6.36 -0.53 6.63
N GLY A 60 5.65 -1.53 6.13
CA GLY A 60 4.90 -2.48 6.96
C GLY A 60 5.82 -3.52 7.63
N VAL A 61 5.28 -4.22 8.62
CA VAL A 61 5.94 -5.36 9.26
C VAL A 61 5.22 -6.65 8.88
N PHE A 62 5.97 -7.65 8.44
CA PHE A 62 5.46 -8.99 8.20
C PHE A 62 6.01 -9.96 9.25
N LEU A 63 5.12 -10.66 9.96
CA LEU A 63 5.45 -11.66 10.97
C LEU A 63 4.89 -13.02 10.54
N CYS A 64 5.73 -14.06 10.58
CA CYS A 64 5.30 -15.43 10.32
C CYS A 64 6.10 -16.40 11.19
N ASN A 65 5.48 -17.55 11.51
CA ASN A 65 6.12 -18.65 12.23
C ASN A 65 6.74 -19.69 11.29
N ARG A 66 6.80 -19.42 9.99
CA ARG A 66 7.35 -20.32 8.96
C ARG A 66 8.56 -19.67 8.32
N LYS A 67 9.66 -20.40 8.19
CA LYS A 67 10.86 -19.89 7.53
C LYS A 67 10.59 -19.63 6.05
N MET A 68 11.02 -18.47 5.56
CA MET A 68 10.88 -18.04 4.18
C MET A 68 12.21 -18.14 3.43
N VAL A 69 12.15 -18.53 2.16
CA VAL A 69 13.33 -18.58 1.27
C VAL A 69 13.79 -17.16 0.89
N SER A 70 12.87 -16.20 0.83
CA SER A 70 13.15 -14.78 0.56
C SER A 70 12.40 -13.89 1.54
N HIS A 71 13.05 -12.83 2.01
CA HIS A 71 12.45 -11.85 2.93
C HIS A 71 11.79 -10.67 2.20
N LYS A 72 11.82 -10.65 0.86
CA LYS A 72 11.14 -9.62 0.07
C LYS A 72 9.71 -10.05 -0.20
N ILE A 73 8.79 -9.63 0.67
CA ILE A 73 7.34 -9.81 0.50
C ILE A 73 6.66 -8.45 0.42
N ARG A 74 5.75 -8.28 -0.56
CA ARG A 74 4.92 -7.08 -0.68
C ARG A 74 3.54 -7.37 -0.08
N LEU A 75 2.80 -6.32 0.27
CA LEU A 75 1.44 -6.47 0.80
C LEU A 75 0.53 -7.28 -0.15
N MET A 76 0.61 -7.00 -1.45
CA MET A 76 -0.15 -7.70 -2.50
C MET A 76 0.18 -9.20 -2.63
N ASP A 77 1.34 -9.63 -2.12
CA ASP A 77 1.75 -11.04 -2.14
C ASP A 77 1.04 -11.85 -1.04
N LEU A 78 0.42 -11.21 -0.04
CA LEU A 78 -0.22 -11.90 1.08
C LEU A 78 -1.42 -12.74 0.65
N THR A 79 -2.35 -12.18 -0.13
CA THR A 79 -3.54 -12.91 -0.60
C THR A 79 -3.18 -14.20 -1.36
N PRO A 80 -2.36 -14.17 -2.42
CA PRO A 80 -1.98 -15.40 -3.14
C PRO A 80 -1.16 -16.35 -2.25
N THR A 81 -0.39 -15.85 -1.28
CA THR A 81 0.29 -16.68 -0.28
C THR A 81 -0.72 -17.47 0.57
N VAL A 82 -1.73 -16.79 1.12
CA VAL A 82 -2.77 -17.42 1.95
C VAL A 82 -3.51 -18.48 1.14
N LEU A 83 -3.98 -18.16 -0.07
CA LEU A 83 -4.65 -19.12 -0.95
C LEU A 83 -3.80 -20.38 -1.18
N LYS A 84 -2.52 -20.19 -1.51
CA LYS A 84 -1.58 -21.30 -1.74
C LYS A 84 -1.40 -22.16 -0.49
N VAL A 85 -1.28 -21.56 0.70
CA VAL A 85 -1.14 -22.27 1.97
C VAL A 85 -2.37 -23.14 2.27
N PHE A 86 -3.57 -22.65 1.95
CA PHE A 86 -4.82 -23.40 2.13
C PHE A 86 -5.14 -24.37 0.98
N GLY A 87 -4.26 -24.53 -0.01
CA GLY A 87 -4.49 -25.41 -1.16
C GLY A 87 -5.55 -24.90 -2.14
N VAL A 88 -5.90 -23.61 -2.08
CA VAL A 88 -6.84 -22.97 -2.99
C VAL A 88 -6.10 -22.47 -4.24
N PRO A 89 -6.64 -22.68 -5.46
CA PRO A 89 -6.05 -22.11 -6.67
C PRO A 89 -5.90 -20.60 -6.58
N VAL A 90 -4.74 -20.08 -6.97
CA VAL A 90 -4.47 -18.64 -7.05
C VAL A 90 -4.96 -18.15 -8.42
N PRO A 91 -5.90 -17.19 -8.49
CA PRO A 91 -6.34 -16.60 -9.75
C PRO A 91 -5.18 -15.94 -10.51
N ILE A 92 -5.17 -16.04 -11.84
CA ILE A 92 -4.09 -15.50 -12.69
C ILE A 92 -4.11 -13.97 -12.75
N GLU A 93 -5.24 -13.37 -12.41
CA GLU A 93 -5.47 -11.93 -12.37
C GLU A 93 -4.80 -11.26 -11.16
N MET A 94 -4.29 -12.01 -10.19
CA MET A 94 -3.57 -11.45 -9.06
C MET A 94 -2.16 -11.03 -9.47
N ASP A 95 -1.83 -9.76 -9.27
CA ASP A 95 -0.47 -9.23 -9.51
C ASP A 95 0.56 -9.72 -8.47
N GLY A 96 0.08 -10.12 -7.29
CA GLY A 96 0.90 -10.66 -6.21
C GLY A 96 1.37 -12.08 -6.50
N ARG A 97 2.50 -12.48 -5.90
CA ARG A 97 3.05 -13.83 -6.03
C ARG A 97 3.09 -14.51 -4.66
N PRO A 98 2.71 -15.79 -4.54
CA PRO A 98 2.81 -16.51 -3.28
C PRO A 98 4.24 -16.49 -2.72
N ALA A 99 4.37 -16.28 -1.41
CA ALA A 99 5.62 -16.44 -0.69
C ALA A 99 6.10 -17.89 -0.77
N VAL A 100 7.41 -18.06 -0.83
CA VAL A 100 8.06 -19.37 -0.83
C VAL A 100 8.60 -19.64 0.57
N PHE A 101 8.05 -20.66 1.20
CA PHE A 101 8.51 -21.15 2.50
C PHE A 101 9.51 -22.29 2.33
N GLU A 102 10.42 -22.43 3.28
CA GLU A 102 11.24 -23.64 3.38
C GLU A 102 10.31 -24.85 3.58
N THR A 103 10.56 -25.93 2.85
CA THR A 103 9.90 -27.21 3.10
C THR A 103 10.47 -27.79 4.39
N GLU A 104 9.60 -28.32 5.26
CA GLU A 104 10.06 -29.14 6.37
C GLU A 104 10.83 -30.35 5.80
N LYS A 105 12.03 -30.61 6.35
CA LYS A 105 12.82 -31.80 6.02
C LYS A 105 12.18 -33.04 6.63
#